data_AF-A0A931SBD9-F1
#
_entry.id   AF-A0A931SBD9-F1
#
_cell.length_a   1.000
_cell.length_b   1.000
_cell.length_c   1.000
_cell.angle_alpha   90.00
_cell.angle_beta   90.00
_cell.angle_gamma   90.00
#
_symmetry.space_group_name_H-M   'P 1'
#
loop_
_entity.id
_entity.type
_entity.pdbx_description
1 polymer ?
#
loop_
_entity_poly.entity_id
_entity_poly.type
_entity_poly.pdbx_seq_one_letter_code
_entity_poly.pdbx_strand_id
1 'polypeptide(L)' 'MGVSKARVAVVGAGAVGGYFGAKLAASGHKVAFIARGEHLK' A
#
# COMPACT_ATOMS: atom_id res chain seq x y z
N MET A 1 -13.26 -16.30 -13.81
CA MET A 1 -11.78 -16.27 -13.77
C MET A 1 -11.34 -15.02 -13.01
N GLY A 2 -10.97 -15.15 -11.73
CA GLY A 2 -10.49 -14.01 -10.95
C GLY A 2 -8.98 -13.88 -11.08
N VAL A 3 -8.50 -12.70 -11.48
CA VAL A 3 -7.06 -12.38 -11.50
C VAL A 3 -6.52 -12.53 -10.08
N SER A 4 -5.48 -13.34 -9.90
CA SER A 4 -4.81 -13.51 -8.61
C SER A 4 -4.29 -12.16 -8.10
N LYS A 5 -4.81 -11.71 -6.95
CA LYS A 5 -4.41 -10.45 -6.33
C LYS A 5 -2.98 -10.56 -5.80
N ALA A 6 -2.11 -9.63 -6.20
CA ALA A 6 -0.74 -9.57 -5.71
C ALA A 6 -0.66 -9.16 -4.22
N ARG A 7 0.41 -9.58 -3.56
CA ARG A 7 0.80 -9.14 -2.22
C ARG A 7 1.91 -8.10 -2.36
N VAL A 8 1.70 -6.91 -1.80
CA VAL A 8 2.60 -5.76 -1.99
C VAL A 8 2.98 -5.17 -0.64
N ALA A 9 4.27 -4.88 -0.43
CA ALA A 9 4.74 -4.11 0.71
C ALA A 9 5.19 -2.72 0.24
N VAL A 10 4.61 -1.67 0.80
CA VAL A 10 4.98 -0.27 0.52
C VAL A 10 5.84 0.24 1.66
N VAL A 11 7.15 0.34 1.41
CA VAL A 11 8.11 0.91 2.35
C VAL A 11 8.23 2.42 2.09
N GLY A 12 7.85 3.23 3.06
CA GLY A 12 7.74 4.69 2.95
C GLY A 12 6.32 5.19 2.69
N ALA A 13 5.37 4.87 3.57
CA ALA A 13 3.96 5.30 3.46
C ALA A 13 3.73 6.79 3.84
N GLY A 14 4.47 7.71 3.22
CA GLY A 14 4.19 9.15 3.22
C GLY A 14 3.26 9.55 2.07
N ALA A 15 3.31 10.81 1.62
CA ALA A 15 2.42 11.33 0.57
C ALA A 15 2.33 10.42 -0.67
N VAL A 16 3.48 10.02 -1.22
CA VAL A 16 3.56 9.20 -2.44
C VAL A 16 3.23 7.73 -2.17
N GLY A 17 3.90 7.12 -1.17
CA GLY A 17 3.69 5.71 -0.85
C GLY A 17 2.26 5.41 -0.40
N GLY A 18 1.66 6.29 0.38
CA GLY A 18 0.27 6.22 0.79
C GLY A 18 -0.69 6.30 -0.39
N TYR A 19 -0.52 7.29 -1.28
CA TYR A 19 -1.41 7.47 -2.44
C TYR A 19 -1.42 6.27 -3.38
N PHE A 20 -0.23 5.79 -3.78
CA PHE A 20 -0.14 4.66 -4.71
C PHE A 20 -0.50 3.33 -4.03
N GLY A 21 -0.07 3.12 -2.78
CA GLY A 21 -0.46 1.93 -2.03
C GLY A 21 -1.97 1.86 -1.80
N ALA A 22 -2.65 2.99 -1.56
CA ALA A 22 -4.11 3.03 -1.41
C ALA A 22 -4.82 2.66 -2.71
N LYS A 23 -4.33 3.12 -3.87
CA LYS A 23 -4.84 2.68 -5.17
C LYS A 23 -4.65 1.18 -5.42
N LEU A 24 -3.51 0.62 -5.01
CA LEU A 24 -3.27 -0.82 -5.09
C LEU A 24 -4.22 -1.60 -4.17
N ALA A 25 -4.47 -1.12 -2.96
CA ALA A 25 -5.44 -1.71 -2.05
C ALA A 25 -6.87 -1.63 -2.60
N ALA A 26 -7.27 -0.48 -3.16
CA ALA A 26 -8.58 -0.28 -3.78
C ALA A 26 -8.82 -1.16 -5.01
N SER A 27 -7.76 -1.52 -5.74
CA SER A 27 -7.83 -2.52 -6.83
C SER A 27 -7.85 -3.96 -6.33
N GLY A 28 -7.94 -4.19 -5.02
CA GLY A 28 -8.11 -5.48 -4.37
C GLY A 28 -6.81 -6.23 -4.10
N HIS A 29 -5.66 -5.58 -4.21
CA HIS A 29 -4.38 -6.18 -3.84
C HIS A 29 -4.23 -6.22 -2.33
N LYS A 30 -3.50 -7.22 -1.81
CA LYS A 30 -3.18 -7.27 -0.38
C LYS A 30 -1.94 -6.39 -0.14
N VAL A 31 -2.15 -5.19 0.38
CA VAL A 31 -1.08 -4.19 0.57
C VAL A 31 -0.76 -4.04 2.05
N ALA A 32 0.52 -4.07 2.40
CA ALA A 32 1.03 -3.72 3.73
C ALA A 32 1.83 -2.41 3.63
N PHE A 33 1.59 -1.48 4.54
CA PHE A 33 2.27 -0.18 4.58
C PHE A 33 3.29 -0.16 5.71
N ILE A 34 4.49 0.30 5.42
CA ILE A 34 5.58 0.44 6.38
C ILE A 34 6.01 1.91 6.35
N ALA A 35 5.68 2.65 7.40
CA ALA A 35 6.14 4.03 7.59
C ALA A 35 7.28 4.07 8.61
N ARG A 36 8.10 5.13 8.57
CA ARG A 36 9.10 5.46 9.59
C ARG A 36 8.91 6.93 9.99
N GLY A 37 8.91 7.22 11.30
CA GLY A 37 8.84 8.59 11.83
C GLY A 37 7.41 9.12 12.00
N GLU A 38 7.24 10.43 11.93
CA GLU A 38 6.00 11.15 12.30
C GLU A 38 4.74 10.84 11.45
N HIS A 39 4.85 10.08 10.35
CA HIS A 39 3.71 9.61 9.54
C HIS A 39 2.93 8.43 10.16
N LEU A 40 3.22 8.06 11.41
CA LEU A 40 2.58 6.98 12.16
C LEU A 40 1.43 7.48 13.09
N LYS A 41 0.95 8.70 12.89
CA LYS A 41 -0.18 9.29 13.62
C LYS A 41 -1.49 9.10 12.84
#